data_AF-G1WKS0-F1
#
_entry.id   AF-G1WKS0-F1
#
_cell.length_a   1.000
_cell.length_b   1.000
_cell.length_c   1.000
_cell.angle_alpha   90.00
_cell.angle_beta   90.00
_cell.angle_gamma   90.00
#
_symmetry.space_group_name_H-M   'P 1'
#
loop_
_entity.id
_entity.type
_entity.pdbx_description
1 polymer ?
#
loop_
_entity_poly.entity_id
_entity_poly.type
_entity_poly.pdbx_seq_one_letter_code
_entity_poly.pdbx_strand_id
1 'polypeptide(L)'
;MLLDARTPGEVARGSIDGALHIPLDELREHLDELPRDKRLRVFCQSGLRSYVACRILMQHGFSCANVAGGYGFYQQTVLDQEIRRRGIADCGVAV
;
A
#
# COMPACT_ATOMS: atom_id res chain seq x y z
N MET A 1 -8.34 9.37 1.99
CA MET A 1 -8.68 7.99 1.59
C MET A 1 -7.43 7.13 1.76
N LEU A 2 -7.58 5.86 2.15
CA LEU A 2 -6.48 4.90 2.22
C LEU A 2 -6.45 4.06 0.95
N LEU A 3 -5.26 3.82 0.41
CA LEU A 3 -5.04 3.01 -0.78
C LEU A 3 -3.96 1.96 -0.47
N ASP A 4 -4.30 0.68 -0.60
CA ASP A 4 -3.39 -0.44 -0.46
C ASP A 4 -2.83 -0.81 -1.84
N ALA A 5 -1.52 -0.64 -2.02
CA ALA A 5 -0.82 -0.92 -3.28
C ALA A 5 -0.14 -2.29 -3.32
N ARG A 6 -0.48 -3.19 -2.38
CA ARG A 6 0.10 -4.55 -2.30
C ARG A 6 -0.53 -5.50 -3.31
N THR A 7 0.09 -6.67 -3.46
CA THR A 7 -0.45 -7.75 -4.30
C THR A 7 -1.73 -8.33 -3.67
N PRO A 8 -2.63 -8.93 -4.48
CA PRO A 8 -3.82 -9.62 -3.95
C PRO A 8 -3.50 -10.67 -2.88
N GLY A 9 -2.38 -11.40 -3.03
CA GLY A 9 -1.96 -12.40 -2.05
C GLY A 9 -1.56 -11.81 -0.69
N GLU A 10 -1.00 -10.60 -0.65
CA GLU A 10 -0.72 -9.89 0.59
C GLU A 10 -1.99 -9.37 1.26
N VAL A 11 -2.93 -8.81 0.48
CA VAL A 11 -4.21 -8.29 0.99
C VAL A 11 -5.10 -9.41 1.52
N ALA A 12 -5.07 -10.59 0.88
CA ALA A 12 -5.77 -11.78 1.36
C ALA A 12 -5.29 -12.26 2.75
N ARG A 13 -4.07 -11.90 3.16
CA ARG A 13 -3.53 -12.18 4.52
C ARG A 13 -3.88 -11.10 5.55
N GLY A 14 -4.58 -10.04 5.13
CA GLY A 14 -5.01 -8.93 5.98
C GLY A 14 -4.63 -7.58 5.37
N SER A 15 -5.44 -6.57 5.65
CA SER A 15 -5.23 -5.18 5.26
C SER A 15 -5.79 -4.23 6.34
N ILE A 16 -5.66 -2.93 6.11
CA ILE A 16 -6.24 -1.89 6.97
C ILE A 16 -7.69 -1.70 6.58
N ASP A 17 -8.59 -1.74 7.57
CA ASP A 17 -10.03 -1.57 7.35
C ASP A 17 -10.34 -0.25 6.62
N GLY A 18 -11.18 -0.35 5.58
CA GLY A 18 -11.57 0.79 4.76
C GLY A 18 -10.52 1.27 3.75
N ALA A 19 -9.43 0.54 3.55
CA ALA A 19 -8.51 0.79 2.43
C ALA A 19 -9.12 0.29 1.11
N LEU A 20 -9.04 1.12 0.06
CA LEU A 20 -9.26 0.65 -1.31
C LEU A 20 -8.03 -0.14 -1.76
N HIS A 21 -8.21 -1.31 -2.36
CA HIS A 21 -7.11 -2.12 -2.87
C HIS A 21 -6.97 -1.91 -4.38
N ILE A 22 -5.82 -1.39 -4.81
CA ILE A 22 -5.41 -1.31 -6.22
C ILE A 22 -3.91 -1.65 -6.25
N PRO A 23 -3.50 -2.82 -6.76
CA PRO A 23 -2.09 -3.18 -6.89
C PRO A 23 -1.28 -2.12 -7.65
N LEU A 24 -0.02 -1.93 -7.28
CA LEU A 24 0.85 -0.95 -7.96
C LEU A 24 0.89 -1.17 -9.49
N ASP A 25 0.94 -2.42 -9.92
CA ASP A 25 1.09 -2.79 -11.33
C ASP A 25 -0.15 -2.42 -12.15
N GLU A 26 -1.32 -2.43 -11.53
CA GLU A 26 -2.63 -2.10 -12.13
C GLU A 26 -2.98 -0.61 -11.94
N LEU A 27 -2.28 0.12 -11.06
CA LEU A 27 -2.63 1.48 -10.66
C LEU A 27 -2.84 2.46 -11.82
N ARG A 28 -2.08 2.32 -12.91
CA ARG A 28 -2.18 3.21 -14.09
C ARG A 28 -3.49 3.02 -14.85
N GLU A 29 -4.03 1.81 -14.86
CA GLU A 29 -5.27 1.44 -15.56
C GLU A 29 -6.51 1.84 -14.74
N HIS A 30 -6.36 1.97 -13.42
CA HIS A 30 -7.45 2.25 -12.48
C HIS A 30 -7.44 3.70 -11.94
N LEU A 31 -6.78 4.64 -12.61
CA LEU A 31 -6.70 6.04 -12.15
C LEU A 31 -8.08 6.72 -12.05
N ASP A 32 -9.04 6.30 -12.88
CA ASP A 32 -10.38 6.90 -12.93
C ASP A 32 -11.28 6.52 -11.74
N GLU A 33 -10.92 5.47 -10.99
CA GLU A 33 -11.62 5.07 -9.76
C GLU A 33 -11.24 5.93 -8.55
N LEU A 34 -10.17 6.74 -8.68
CA LEU A 34 -9.60 7.49 -7.58
C LEU A 34 -10.24 8.88 -7.45
N PRO A 35 -10.63 9.30 -6.22
CA PRO A 35 -11.16 10.63 -6.00
C PRO A 35 -10.06 11.68 -6.17
N ARG A 36 -10.34 12.71 -6.99
CA ARG A 36 -9.42 13.83 -7.24
C ARG A 36 -9.48 14.92 -6.17
N ASP A 37 -10.57 14.97 -5.41
CA ASP A 37 -10.86 15.98 -4.37
C ASP A 37 -10.23 15.63 -3.01
N LYS A 38 -9.65 14.43 -2.87
CA LYS A 38 -9.13 13.91 -1.59
C LYS A 38 -7.65 13.60 -1.67
N ARG A 39 -6.95 13.79 -0.55
CA ARG A 39 -5.58 13.27 -0.39
C ARG A 39 -5.60 11.75 -0.25
N LEU A 40 -4.87 11.08 -1.14
CA LEU A 40 -4.64 9.64 -1.17
C LEU A 40 -3.48 9.30 -0.24
N ARG A 41 -3.74 8.49 0.80
CA ARG A 41 -2.72 7.96 1.71
C ARG A 41 -2.42 6.54 1.27
N VAL A 42 -1.29 6.34 0.62
CA VAL A 42 -0.95 5.07 -0.03
C VAL A 42 0.03 4.31 0.83
N PHE A 43 -0.22 3.03 1.04
CA PHE A 43 0.68 2.13 1.74
C PHE A 43 0.91 0.86 0.93
N CYS A 44 2.08 0.27 1.11
CA CYS A 44 2.35 -1.10 0.68
C CYS A 44 2.84 -1.90 1.89
N GLN A 45 3.61 -2.97 1.70
CA GLN A 45 4.12 -3.73 2.85
C GLN A 45 5.14 -2.94 3.70
N SER A 46 6.07 -2.21 3.08
CA SER A 46 7.20 -1.55 3.76
C SER A 46 7.37 -0.06 3.44
N GLY A 47 6.73 0.44 2.37
CA GLY A 47 6.79 1.84 1.93
C GLY A 47 7.40 2.08 0.54
N LEU A 48 8.08 1.08 -0.05
CA LEU A 48 8.74 1.23 -1.35
C LEU A 48 7.74 1.31 -2.51
N ARG A 49 6.87 0.31 -2.69
CA ARG A 49 5.84 0.32 -3.73
C ARG A 49 4.88 1.50 -3.61
N SER A 50 4.51 1.90 -2.38
CA SER A 50 3.65 3.06 -2.16
C SER A 50 4.34 4.40 -2.45
N TYR A 51 5.67 4.49 -2.29
CA TYR A 51 6.42 5.63 -2.80
C TYR A 51 6.30 5.73 -4.33
N VAL A 52 6.49 4.62 -5.05
CA VAL A 52 6.34 4.57 -6.52
C VAL A 52 4.90 4.92 -6.93
N ALA A 53 3.90 4.35 -6.26
CA ALA A 53 2.49 4.68 -6.47
C ALA A 53 2.24 6.19 -6.33
N CYS A 54 2.77 6.82 -5.28
CA CYS A 54 2.63 8.27 -5.11
C CYS A 54 3.29 9.06 -6.24
N ARG A 55 4.43 8.63 -6.78
CA ARG A 55 5.05 9.31 -7.94
C ARG A 55 4.17 9.23 -9.18
N ILE A 56 3.55 8.08 -9.43
CA ILE A 56 2.58 7.91 -10.52
C ILE A 56 1.39 8.84 -10.29
N LEU A 57 0.76 8.77 -9.12
CA LEU A 57 -0.41 9.58 -8.78
C LEU A 57 -0.15 11.09 -8.88
N MET A 58 0.98 11.56 -8.36
CA MET A 58 1.35 12.99 -8.46
C MET A 58 1.59 13.43 -9.91
N GLN A 59 2.13 12.56 -10.77
CA GLN A 59 2.28 12.84 -12.20
C GLN A 59 0.93 13.00 -12.91
N HIS A 60 -0.12 12.33 -12.41
CA HIS A 60 -1.49 12.43 -12.92
C HIS A 60 -2.37 13.44 -12.16
N GLY A 61 -1.76 14.34 -11.37
CA GLY A 61 -2.44 15.45 -10.71
C GLY A 61 -3.14 15.11 -9.39
N PHE A 62 -2.91 13.93 -8.82
CA PHE A 62 -3.49 13.55 -7.52
C PHE A 62 -2.64 14.07 -6.36
N SER A 63 -3.30 14.42 -5.25
CA SER A 63 -2.60 14.67 -3.98
C SER A 63 -2.31 13.34 -3.28
N CYS A 64 -1.02 12.99 -3.14
CA CYS A 64 -0.59 11.72 -2.54
C CYS A 64 0.27 11.92 -1.29
N ALA A 65 0.14 11.02 -0.33
CA ALA A 65 1.02 10.88 0.82
C ALA A 65 1.40 9.41 1.00
N ASN A 66 2.71 9.12 1.02
CA ASN A 66 3.22 7.78 1.29
C ASN A 66 3.16 7.50 2.80
N VAL A 67 2.61 6.36 3.20
CA VAL A 67 2.60 5.91 4.59
C VAL A 67 3.93 5.21 4.89
N ALA A 68 4.79 5.87 5.67
CA ALA A 68 6.08 5.31 6.08
C ALA A 68 5.90 4.02 6.89
N GLY A 69 6.75 3.02 6.62
CA GLY A 69 6.69 1.71 7.28
C GLY A 69 5.61 0.77 6.75
N GLY A 70 4.64 1.27 5.96
CA GLY A 70 3.61 0.47 5.32
C GLY A 70 2.76 -0.37 6.28
N TYR A 71 2.17 -1.44 5.75
CA TYR A 71 1.36 -2.39 6.51
C TYR A 71 2.18 -3.14 7.57
N GLY A 72 3.47 -3.41 7.33
CA GLY A 72 4.34 -4.05 8.30
C GLY A 72 4.45 -3.25 9.61
N PHE A 73 4.58 -1.93 9.53
CA PHE A 73 4.58 -1.06 10.71
C PHE A 73 3.21 -1.06 11.42
N TYR A 74 2.12 -1.05 10.66
CA TYR A 74 0.77 -1.16 11.23
C TYR A 74 0.57 -2.49 11.99
N GLN A 75 1.03 -3.59 11.42
CA GLN A 75 0.98 -4.90 12.07
C GLN A 75 1.73 -4.91 13.40
N GLN A 76 2.91 -4.31 13.45
CA GLN A 76 3.72 -4.29 14.69
C GLN A 76 3.15 -3.35 15.75
N THR A 77 2.62 -2.19 15.36
CA THR A 77 2.26 -1.13 16.32
C THR A 77 0.80 -1.13 16.73
N VAL A 78 -0.10 -1.55 15.84
CA VAL A 78 -1.54 -1.53 16.08
C VAL A 78 -2.07 -2.94 16.36
N LEU A 79 -1.58 -3.94 15.63
CA LEU A 79 -2.03 -5.33 15.80
C LEU A 79 -1.16 -6.14 16.76
N ASP A 80 -0.05 -5.56 17.26
CA ASP A 80 0.95 -6.22 18.11
C ASP A 80 1.41 -7.58 17.54
N GLN A 81 1.56 -7.65 16.21
CA GLN A 81 1.95 -8.86 15.49
C GLN A 81 3.45 -8.90 15.26
N GLU A 82 4.09 -10.02 15.59
CA GLU A 82 5.46 -10.28 15.17
C GLU A 82 5.53 -10.49 13.65
N ILE A 83 6.38 -9.70 12.97
CA ILE A 83 6.73 -9.97 11.57
C ILE A 83 7.58 -11.23 11.54
N ARG A 84 6.93 -12.37 11.26
CA ARG A 84 7.63 -13.64 11.04
C ARG A 84 8.65 -13.43 9.91
N ARG A 85 9.91 -13.82 10.12
CA ARG A 85 10.97 -13.80 9.10
C ARG A 85 11.23 -15.22 8.62
N ARG A 86 10.44 -15.73 7.68
CA ARG A 86 10.71 -16.97 6.94
C ARG A 86 10.54 -16.73 5.44
N GLY A 87 11.58 -16.98 4.64
CA GLY A 87 11.52 -16.91 3.17
C GLY A 87 11.41 -15.48 2.63
N ILE A 88 12.41 -15.03 1.89
CA ILE A 88 12.45 -13.67 1.33
C ILE A 88 11.54 -13.63 0.09
N ALA A 89 10.47 -12.83 0.11
CA ALA A 89 9.75 -12.43 -1.10
C ALA A 89 9.70 -10.91 -1.26
N ASP A 90 9.17 -10.47 -2.41
CA ASP A 90 9.24 -9.21 -3.18
C ASP A 90 9.38 -7.85 -2.45
N CYS A 91 9.25 -7.79 -1.13
CA CYS A 91 9.49 -6.59 -0.31
C CYS A 91 10.22 -6.88 1.02
N GLY A 92 10.88 -8.03 1.17
CA GLY A 92 11.62 -8.41 2.39
C GLY A 92 10.75 -8.89 3.55
N VAL A 93 9.51 -9.33 3.28
CA VAL A 93 8.58 -9.86 4.30
C VAL A 93 8.21 -11.30 3.96
N ALA A 94 8.11 -12.13 5.00
CA ALA A 94 8.00 -13.58 4.91
C ALA A 94 6.81 -14.11 4.11
N VAL A 95 7.04 -15.24 3.44
CA VAL A 95 6.00 -16.08 2.82
C VAL A 95 5.66 -17.24 3.75
#